data_AF-A0A561WAU5-F1
#
_entry.id   AF-A0A561WAU5-F1
#
_cell.length_a   1.000
_cell.length_b   1.000
_cell.length_c   1.000
_cell.angle_alpha   90.00
_cell.angle_beta   90.00
_cell.angle_gamma   90.00
#
_symmetry.space_group_name_H-M   'P 1'
#
loop_
_entity.id
_entity.type
_entity.pdbx_description
1 polymer ?
#
loop_
_entity_poly.entity_id
_entity_poly.type
_entity_poly.pdbx_seq_one_letter_code
_entity_poly.pdbx_strand_id
1 'polypeptide(L)'
;MTSPAPKPRAYRLRDHDHALRTLNAIRRDRKVTYADIARKLGVSRQEVAKWLQGQRGVTAHRVPEIAHALGYDLALVPRAGEDA
;
A
#
# COMPACT_ATOMS: atom_id res chain seq x y z
N MET A 1 -13.62 31.97 8.03
CA MET A 1 -12.17 31.67 8.11
C MET A 1 -12.02 30.15 8.04
N THR A 2 -11.76 29.59 6.87
CA THR A 2 -11.62 28.14 6.68
C THR A 2 -10.17 27.77 6.94
N SER A 3 -9.91 27.00 7.99
CA SER A 3 -8.57 26.51 8.31
C SER A 3 -8.08 25.59 7.18
N PRO A 4 -6.87 25.77 6.65
CA PRO A 4 -6.36 24.91 5.58
C PRO A 4 -6.21 23.47 6.10
N ALA A 5 -6.68 22.51 5.31
CA ALA A 5 -6.53 21.09 5.62
C ALA A 5 -5.06 20.77 5.93
N PRO A 6 -4.77 19.98 6.97
CA PRO A 6 -3.39 19.65 7.32
C PRO A 6 -2.69 18.99 6.14
N LYS A 7 -1.52 19.51 5.76
CA LYS A 7 -0.65 18.84 4.76
C LYS A 7 -0.40 17.41 5.27
N PRO A 8 -0.61 16.36 4.45
CA PRO A 8 -0.36 15.00 4.88
C PRO A 8 1.09 14.90 5.31
N ARG A 9 1.31 14.59 6.61
CA ARG A 9 2.65 14.30 7.11
C ARG A 9 3.18 13.12 6.28
N ALA A 10 4.38 13.25 5.73
CA ALA A 10 5.01 12.18 4.98
C ALA A 10 5.33 11.03 5.95
N TYR A 11 4.40 10.08 6.08
CA TYR A 11 4.60 8.91 6.91
C TYR A 11 5.55 7.95 6.17
N ARG A 12 6.72 7.69 6.77
CA ARG A 12 7.61 6.63 6.30
C ARG A 12 7.10 5.33 6.90
N LEU A 13 6.46 4.47 6.10
CA LEU A 13 6.21 3.09 6.53
C LEU A 13 7.58 2.45 6.76
N ARG A 14 7.99 2.30 8.04
CA ARG A 14 9.26 1.68 8.43
C ARG A 14 9.39 0.28 7.83
N ASP A 15 8.27 -0.39 7.60
CA ASP A 15 8.20 -1.74 7.03
C ASP A 15 7.18 -1.84 5.87
N HIS A 16 7.40 -1.05 4.82
CA HIS A 16 6.59 -1.16 3.58
C HIS A 16 6.74 -2.52 2.90
N ASP A 17 7.87 -3.19 3.08
CA ASP A 17 8.08 -4.54 2.54
C ASP A 17 7.15 -5.56 3.21
N HIS A 18 6.95 -5.49 4.53
CA HIS A 18 5.95 -6.30 5.21
C HIS A 18 4.55 -6.01 4.70
N ALA A 19 4.17 -4.74 4.56
CA ALA A 19 2.86 -4.39 4.00
C ALA A 19 2.65 -4.97 2.59
N LEU A 20 3.66 -4.87 1.71
CA LEU A 20 3.60 -5.42 0.36
C LEU A 20 3.51 -6.95 0.35
N ARG A 21 4.24 -7.64 1.24
CA ARG A 21 4.10 -9.10 1.41
C ARG A 21 2.68 -9.48 1.83
N THR A 22 2.11 -8.75 2.79
CA THR A 22 0.72 -8.96 3.24
C THR A 22 -0.27 -8.73 2.09
N LEU A 23 -0.14 -7.63 1.34
CA LEU A 23 -0.98 -7.36 0.17
C LEU A 23 -0.84 -8.42 -0.93
N ASN A 24 0.37 -8.95 -1.16
CA ASN A 24 0.57 -10.04 -2.13
C ASN A 24 -0.09 -11.35 -1.65
N ALA A 25 -0.08 -11.63 -0.34
CA ALA A 25 -0.78 -12.78 0.21
C ALA A 25 -2.31 -12.65 0.04
N ILE A 26 -2.88 -11.49 0.38
CA ILE A 26 -4.30 -11.17 0.18
C ILE A 26 -4.70 -11.32 -1.30
N ARG A 27 -3.88 -10.79 -2.21
CA ARG A 27 -4.08 -10.92 -3.65
C ARG A 27 -4.19 -12.40 -4.07
N ARG A 28 -3.28 -13.25 -3.58
CA ARG A 28 -3.25 -14.68 -3.92
C ARG A 28 -4.50 -15.40 -3.43
N ASP A 29 -4.89 -15.16 -2.19
CA ASP A 29 -6.09 -15.73 -1.58
C ASP A 29 -7.35 -15.38 -2.39
N ARG A 30 -7.46 -14.11 -2.78
CA ARG A 30 -8.58 -13.60 -3.58
C ARG A 30 -8.47 -13.88 -5.08
N LYS A 31 -7.46 -14.64 -5.52
CA LYS A 31 -7.19 -14.95 -6.95
C LYS A 31 -7.12 -13.72 -7.86
N VAL A 32 -6.76 -12.56 -7.32
CA VAL A 32 -6.60 -11.32 -8.09
C VAL A 32 -5.28 -11.39 -8.85
N THR A 33 -5.27 -11.09 -10.15
CA THR A 33 -4.02 -11.15 -10.92
C THR A 33 -3.22 -9.85 -10.80
N TYR A 34 -1.92 -9.89 -11.14
CA TYR A 34 -1.14 -8.65 -11.29
C TYR A 34 -1.72 -7.73 -12.38
N ALA A 35 -2.35 -8.29 -13.42
CA ALA A 35 -2.99 -7.52 -14.47
C ALA A 35 -4.23 -6.77 -13.97
N ASP A 36 -4.99 -7.36 -13.05
CA ASP A 36 -6.15 -6.70 -12.45
C ASP A 36 -5.76 -5.47 -11.63
N ILE A 37 -4.71 -5.59 -10.82
CA ILE A 37 -4.17 -4.46 -10.04
C ILE A 37 -3.61 -3.41 -10.99
N ALA A 38 -2.81 -3.83 -11.99
CA ALA A 38 -2.21 -2.94 -12.97
C ALA A 38 -3.25 -2.11 -13.73
N ARG A 39 -4.35 -2.74 -14.16
CA ARG A 39 -5.48 -2.09 -14.82
C ARG A 39 -6.14 -1.03 -13.93
N LYS A 40 -6.30 -1.30 -12.63
CA LYS A 40 -6.87 -0.32 -11.69
C LYS A 40 -5.93 0.86 -11.42
N LEU A 41 -4.62 0.62 -11.47
CA LEU A 41 -3.61 1.63 -11.16
C LEU A 41 -3.08 2.38 -12.41
N GLY A 42 -3.44 1.95 -13.61
CA GLY A 42 -2.95 2.55 -14.85
C GLY A 42 -1.46 2.31 -15.11
N VAL A 43 -0.90 1.20 -14.60
CA VAL A 43 0.53 0.86 -14.74
C VAL A 43 0.73 -0.49 -15.45
N SER A 44 1.98 -0.87 -15.69
CA SER A 44 2.26 -2.17 -16.30
C SER A 44 2.13 -3.33 -15.30
N ARG A 45 1.72 -4.51 -15.81
CA ARG A 45 1.70 -5.77 -15.02
C ARG A 45 3.04 -6.07 -14.38
N GLN A 46 4.13 -5.84 -15.12
CA GLN A 46 5.49 -6.14 -14.67
C GLN A 46 5.92 -5.21 -13.53
N GLU A 47 5.47 -3.95 -13.56
CA GLU A 47 5.72 -3.00 -12.49
C GLU A 47 5.05 -3.43 -11.18
N VAL A 48 3.78 -3.85 -11.24
CA VAL A 48 3.07 -4.43 -10.08
C VAL A 48 3.77 -5.69 -9.55
N ALA A 49 4.24 -6.58 -10.44
CA ALA A 49 4.95 -7.78 -10.04
C ALA A 49 6.24 -7.44 -9.28
N LYS A 50 7.06 -6.50 -9.81
CA LYS A 50 8.30 -6.05 -9.16
C LYS A 50 8.05 -5.44 -7.78
N TRP A 51 6.96 -4.67 -7.64
CA TRP A 51 6.56 -4.08 -6.36
C TRP A 51 6.18 -5.14 -5.32
N LEU A 52 5.26 -6.04 -5.66
CA LEU A 52 4.75 -7.06 -4.72
C LEU A 52 5.77 -8.16 -4.42
N GLN A 53 6.80 -8.31 -5.23
CA GLN A 53 7.92 -9.24 -5.01
C GLN A 53 9.11 -8.58 -4.30
N GLY A 54 9.06 -7.28 -3.99
CA GLY A 54 10.16 -6.55 -3.35
C GLY A 54 11.39 -6.35 -4.26
N GLN A 55 11.26 -6.59 -5.56
CA GLN A 55 12.34 -6.46 -6.54
C GLN A 55 12.58 -5.02 -7.00
N ARG A 56 11.65 -4.10 -6.68
CA ARG A 56 11.80 -2.67 -6.90
C ARG A 56 11.31 -1.94 -5.66
N GLY A 57 12.15 -1.07 -5.10
CA GLY A 57 11.78 -0.22 -3.98
C GLY A 57 10.51 0.55 -4.32
N VAL A 58 9.43 0.22 -3.62
CA VAL A 58 8.16 0.91 -3.74
C VAL A 58 8.24 2.15 -2.87
N THR A 59 7.97 3.30 -3.47
CA THR A 59 7.75 4.50 -2.67
C THR A 59 6.49 4.31 -1.84
N ALA A 60 6.55 4.68 -0.57
CA ALA A 60 5.48 4.43 0.41
C ALA A 60 4.07 4.87 -0.03
N HIS A 61 3.96 5.82 -0.97
CA HIS A 61 2.69 6.27 -1.54
C HIS A 61 1.94 5.22 -2.36
N ARG A 62 2.62 4.20 -2.95
CA ARG A 62 1.95 3.17 -3.75
C ARG A 62 1.31 2.07 -2.90
N VAL A 63 1.74 1.90 -1.64
CA VAL A 63 1.20 0.87 -0.76
C VAL A 63 -0.30 1.08 -0.50
N PRO A 64 -0.78 2.31 -0.17
CA PRO A 64 -2.21 2.61 -0.11
C PRO A 64 -2.96 2.35 -1.42
N GLU A 65 -2.38 2.72 -2.57
CA GLU A 65 -3.03 2.53 -3.87
C GLU A 65 -3.24 1.04 -4.20
N ILE A 66 -2.24 0.20 -3.91
CA ILE A 66 -2.33 -1.25 -4.09
C ILE A 66 -3.38 -1.84 -3.14
N ALA A 67 -3.42 -1.39 -1.88
CA ALA A 67 -4.46 -1.80 -0.93
C ALA A 67 -5.86 -1.45 -1.44
N HIS A 68 -6.04 -0.23 -1.94
CA HIS A 68 -7.31 0.25 -2.47
C HIS A 68 -7.72 -0.50 -3.76
N ALA A 69 -6.75 -0.85 -4.62
CA ALA A 69 -7.00 -1.69 -5.78
C ALA A 69 -7.47 -3.11 -5.40
N LEU A 70 -7.07 -3.59 -4.22
CA LEU A 70 -7.57 -4.81 -3.61
C LEU A 70 -8.87 -4.61 -2.81
N GLY A 71 -9.37 -3.39 -2.67
CA GLY A 71 -10.59 -3.06 -1.92
C GLY A 71 -10.36 -2.97 -0.40
N TYR A 72 -9.18 -2.54 0.02
CA TYR A 72 -8.85 -2.28 1.43
C TYR A 72 -8.37 -0.85 1.60
N ASP A 73 -8.67 -0.28 2.76
CA ASP A 73 -8.06 0.96 3.23
C ASP A 73 -6.93 0.64 4.21
N LEU A 74 -5.87 1.46 4.18
CA LEU A 74 -4.82 1.40 5.20
C LEU A 74 -5.17 2.35 6.35
N ALA A 75 -5.25 1.79 7.55
CA ALA A 75 -5.43 2.54 8.79
C ALA A 75 -4.11 2.63 9.57
N LEU A 76 -3.88 3.78 10.19
CA LEU A 76 -2.84 3.93 11.21
C LEU A 76 -3.43 3.49 12.55
N VAL A 77 -2.81 2.48 13.16
CA VAL A 77 -3.18 2.01 14.50
C VAL A 77 -2.10 2.47 15.47
N PRO A 78 -2.44 3.15 16.59
CA PRO A 78 -1.47 3.47 17.63
C PRO A 78 -0.75 2.20 18.08
N ARG A 79 0.57 2.28 18.26
CA ARG A 79 1.31 1.16 18.82
C ARG A 79 0.91 1.07 20.30
N ALA A 80 0.25 -0.01 20.71
CA ALA A 80 -0.07 -0.22 22.11
C ALA A 80 1.25 -0.23 22.92
N GLY A 81 1.44 0.76 23.79
CA GLY A 81 2.60 0.87 24.68
C GLY A 81 3.34 2.22 24.76
N GLU A 82 2.80 3.35 24.27
CA GLU A 82 3.41 4.68 24.48
C GLU A 82 2.55 5.67 25.27
N ASP A 83 1.45 5.20 25.87
CA ASP A 83 0.69 5.94 26.88
C ASP A 83 0.61 5.07 28.16
N ALA A 84 1.68 5.08 28.94
CA ALA A 84 1.71 4.63 30.33
C ALA A 84 2.46 5.67 31.17
#